data_AF-A0A6J8DTF7-F1
#
_entry.id   AF-A0A6J8DTF7-F1
#
_cell.length_a   1.000
_cell.length_b   1.000
_cell.length_c   1.000
_cell.angle_alpha   90.00
_cell.angle_beta   90.00
_cell.angle_gamma   90.00
#
_symmetry.space_group_name_H-M   'P 1'
#
loop_
_entity.id
_entity.type
_entity.pdbx_description
1 polymer ?
#
loop_
_entity_poly.entity_id
_entity_poly.type
_entity_poly.pdbx_seq_one_letter_code
_entity_poly.pdbx_strand_id
1 'polypeptide(L)'
;MLYGEIIVIKRSGVDGAHFPLTVKNCLFGRGKDCDIIIKLPNVSAEHCRIHVSDNKQVFLTNLSIDNPVLVNSSYFDKPIKLNHGDVFTIIDRSFRFDETEESMKSKLRNPDKDLNLNRPLIRIDDAPKSLKSKSQKKSKKK
;
A
#
# COMPACT_ATOMS: atom_id res chain seq x y z
N MET A 1 6.61 14.08 3.93
CA MET A 1 6.07 13.35 2.77
C MET A 1 4.75 12.72 3.21
N LEU A 2 3.70 12.83 2.41
CA LEU A 2 2.37 12.32 2.74
C LEU A 2 2.12 10.99 2.00
N TYR A 3 1.68 9.96 2.74
CA TYR A 3 1.41 8.63 2.19
C TYR A 3 -0.08 8.32 2.00
N GLY A 4 -0.95 9.20 2.53
CA GLY A 4 -2.40 9.10 2.49
C GLY A 4 -3.00 9.72 3.75
N GLU A 5 -4.28 9.48 3.96
CA GLU A 5 -5.02 9.96 5.12
C GLU A 5 -5.81 8.83 5.77
N ILE A 6 -5.84 8.81 7.10
CA ILE A 6 -6.68 7.91 7.89
C ILE A 6 -7.84 8.71 8.45
N ILE A 7 -9.06 8.32 8.11
CA ILE A 7 -10.28 9.03 8.46
C ILE A 7 -11.10 8.17 9.40
N VAL A 8 -11.45 8.72 10.56
CA VAL A 8 -12.34 8.01 11.50
C VAL A 8 -13.76 8.02 10.95
N ILE A 9 -14.42 6.87 10.87
CA ILE A 9 -15.83 6.79 10.51
C ILE A 9 -16.65 6.83 11.82
N LYS A 10 -17.53 7.82 11.94
CA LYS A 10 -18.44 7.93 13.09
C LYS A 10 -19.55 6.87 13.00
N ARG A 11 -20.21 6.59 14.14
CA ARG A 11 -21.36 5.66 14.19
C ARG A 11 -22.52 6.05 13.27
N SER A 12 -22.64 7.33 12.91
CA SER A 12 -23.63 7.82 11.94
C SER A 12 -23.25 7.55 10.48
N GLY A 13 -22.09 6.95 10.21
CA GLY A 13 -21.56 6.70 8.88
C GLY A 13 -20.85 7.89 8.23
N VAL A 14 -20.78 9.03 8.93
CA VAL A 14 -20.11 10.24 8.41
C VAL A 14 -18.64 10.29 8.83
N ASP A 15 -17.85 11.03 8.06
CA ASP A 15 -16.44 11.24 8.33
C ASP A 15 -16.22 12.02 9.64
N GLY A 16 -15.15 11.63 10.33
CA GLY A 16 -14.75 12.08 11.64
C GLY A 16 -13.45 12.87 11.60
N ALA A 17 -12.53 12.56 12.52
CA ALA A 17 -11.21 13.15 12.52
C ALA A 17 -10.35 12.58 11.39
N HIS A 18 -9.48 13.42 10.84
CA HIS A 18 -8.53 13.08 9.78
C HIS A 18 -7.12 13.05 10.37
N PHE A 19 -6.37 12.00 10.06
CA PHE A 19 -5.00 11.80 10.50
C PHE A 19 -4.10 11.65 9.27
N PRO A 20 -3.26 12.64 8.94
CA PRO A 20 -2.37 12.54 7.81
C PRO A 20 -1.29 11.48 8.07
N LEU A 21 -1.15 10.50 7.18
CA LEU A 21 -0.14 9.46 7.29
C LEU A 21 1.21 10.02 6.79
N THR A 22 1.97 10.63 7.69
CA THR A 22 3.27 11.26 7.41
C THR A 22 4.47 10.40 7.82
N VAL A 23 4.23 9.34 8.59
CA VAL A 23 5.24 8.40 9.09
C VAL A 23 5.11 7.03 8.42
N LYS A 24 6.23 6.30 8.31
CA LYS A 24 6.25 4.96 7.69
C LYS A 24 5.65 3.86 8.57
N ASN A 25 5.62 4.05 9.88
CA ASN A 25 5.02 3.11 10.82
C ASN A 25 4.04 3.89 11.68
N CYS A 26 2.78 3.47 11.67
CA CYS A 26 1.72 4.05 12.48
C CYS A 26 1.03 2.93 13.27
N LEU A 27 1.15 2.99 14.58
CA LEU A 27 0.65 1.99 15.52
C LEU A 27 -0.70 2.42 16.09
N PHE A 28 -1.65 1.49 16.08
CA PHE A 28 -2.98 1.65 16.65
C PHE A 28 -3.12 0.73 17.85
N GLY A 29 -3.68 1.25 18.94
CA GLY A 29 -3.92 0.47 20.15
C GLY A 29 -4.40 1.35 21.30
N ARG A 30 -4.62 0.75 22.47
CA ARG A 30 -4.94 1.52 23.69
C ARG A 30 -3.71 2.00 24.45
N GLY A 31 -2.53 1.52 24.08
CA GLY A 31 -1.26 1.87 24.72
C GLY A 31 -0.94 3.36 24.54
N LYS A 32 -0.31 3.95 25.54
CA LYS A 32 0.12 5.37 25.50
C LYS A 32 1.20 5.66 24.45
N ASP A 33 1.91 4.62 24.02
CA ASP A 33 3.01 4.69 23.06
C ASP A 33 2.52 4.48 21.61
N CYS A 34 1.20 4.34 21.38
CA CYS A 34 0.61 4.26 20.05
C CYS A 34 0.45 5.65 19.41
N ASP A 35 0.63 5.71 18.09
CA ASP A 35 0.40 6.93 17.31
C ASP A 35 -1.09 7.30 17.28
N ILE A 36 -1.97 6.30 17.19
CA ILE A 36 -3.43 6.46 17.27
C ILE A 36 -3.96 5.67 18.45
N ILE A 37 -4.32 6.39 19.51
CA ILE A 37 -4.81 5.83 20.77
C ILE A 37 -6.32 5.63 20.71
N ILE A 38 -6.76 4.38 20.85
CA ILE A 38 -8.17 3.99 20.88
C ILE A 38 -8.57 3.67 22.32
N LYS A 39 -9.37 4.57 22.93
CA LYS A 39 -9.79 4.48 24.33
C LYS A 39 -10.95 3.50 24.51
N LEU A 40 -10.67 2.21 24.38
CA LEU A 40 -11.63 1.12 24.58
C LEU A 40 -10.97 -0.03 25.35
N PRO A 41 -11.71 -0.70 26.26
CA PRO A 41 -11.13 -1.73 27.12
C PRO A 41 -10.68 -2.97 26.33
N ASN A 42 -11.41 -3.32 25.26
CA ASN A 42 -11.15 -4.54 24.49
C ASN A 42 -10.08 -4.35 23.41
N VAL A 43 -9.59 -3.12 23.21
CA VAL A 43 -8.49 -2.86 22.27
C VAL A 43 -7.17 -3.22 22.94
N SER A 44 -6.33 -3.96 22.23
CA SER A 44 -5.00 -4.37 22.68
C SER A 44 -4.07 -3.17 22.87
N ALA A 45 -3.05 -3.29 23.71
CA ALA A 45 -2.08 -2.22 23.92
C ALA A 45 -1.43 -1.80 22.59
N GLU A 46 -1.05 -2.79 21.79
CA GLU A 46 -0.68 -2.68 20.38
C GLU A 46 -1.64 -3.60 19.60
N HIS A 47 -2.50 -3.04 18.75
CA HIS A 47 -3.63 -3.78 18.17
C HIS A 47 -3.45 -4.05 16.68
N CYS A 48 -3.07 -3.03 15.93
CA CYS A 48 -2.64 -3.19 14.54
C CYS A 48 -1.63 -2.12 14.15
N ARG A 49 -0.97 -2.35 13.02
CA ARG A 49 0.03 -1.45 12.49
C ARG A 49 -0.22 -1.17 11.03
N ILE A 50 -0.15 0.10 10.68
CA ILE A 50 0.03 0.53 9.30
C ILE A 50 1.54 0.69 9.04
N HIS A 51 2.01 0.05 7.97
CA HIS A 51 3.39 0.15 7.50
C HIS A 51 3.44 0.62 6.05
N VAL A 52 4.31 1.57 5.75
CA VAL A 52 4.57 2.06 4.40
C VAL A 52 5.88 1.43 3.89
N SER A 53 5.77 0.64 2.83
CA SER A 53 6.92 0.00 2.18
C SER A 53 7.80 1.01 1.43
N ASP A 54 8.97 0.57 0.97
CA ASP A 54 9.87 1.43 0.19
C ASP A 54 9.28 1.83 -1.17
N ASN A 55 8.40 0.99 -1.72
CA ASN A 55 7.58 1.30 -2.90
C ASN A 55 6.38 2.21 -2.57
N LYS A 56 6.36 2.80 -1.37
CA LYS A 56 5.33 3.73 -0.87
C LYS A 56 3.93 3.10 -0.80
N GLN A 57 3.84 1.77 -0.77
CA GLN A 57 2.58 1.07 -0.60
C GLN A 57 2.25 0.95 0.88
N VAL A 58 0.97 1.10 1.21
CA VAL A 58 0.47 1.08 2.59
C VAL A 58 -0.07 -0.31 2.90
N PHE A 59 0.39 -0.91 3.98
CA PHE A 59 0.01 -2.23 4.44
C PHE A 59 -0.55 -2.17 5.85
N LEU A 60 -1.59 -2.97 6.12
CA LEU A 60 -2.17 -3.17 7.44
C LEU A 60 -1.77 -4.55 7.97
N THR A 61 -1.29 -4.60 9.21
CA THR A 61 -0.95 -5.84 9.91
C THR A 61 -1.76 -5.92 11.20
N ASN A 62 -2.48 -7.02 11.39
CA ASN A 62 -3.10 -7.35 12.67
C ASN A 62 -2.03 -7.79 13.68
N LEU A 63 -2.03 -7.21 14.88
CA LEU A 63 -1.16 -7.59 15.99
C LEU A 63 -1.94 -8.20 17.16
N SER A 64 -3.25 -7.96 17.18
CA SER A 64 -4.15 -8.43 18.23
C SER A 64 -4.41 -9.94 18.10
N ILE A 65 -4.27 -10.65 19.21
CA ILE A 65 -4.56 -12.08 19.32
C ILE A 65 -6.06 -12.29 19.62
N ASP A 66 -6.63 -11.48 20.51
CA ASP A 66 -7.99 -11.69 21.03
C ASP A 66 -9.09 -11.18 20.10
N ASN A 67 -8.84 -10.04 19.46
CA ASN A 67 -9.82 -9.32 18.65
C ASN A 67 -9.15 -8.95 17.32
N PRO A 68 -9.34 -9.73 16.24
CA PRO A 68 -8.71 -9.46 14.95
C PRO A 68 -9.27 -8.20 14.28
N VAL A 69 -8.43 -7.54 13.51
CA VAL A 69 -8.85 -6.42 12.64
C VAL A 69 -9.58 -6.96 11.40
N LEU A 70 -10.62 -6.24 11.00
CA LEU A 70 -11.35 -6.50 9.76
C LEU A 70 -10.96 -5.46 8.70
N VAL A 71 -10.89 -5.85 7.42
CA VAL A 71 -10.83 -4.93 6.28
C VAL A 71 -12.02 -5.21 5.39
N ASN A 72 -12.82 -4.18 5.10
CA ASN A 72 -14.07 -4.30 4.33
C ASN A 72 -14.95 -5.46 4.85
N SER A 73 -15.10 -5.52 6.18
CA SER A 73 -15.85 -6.56 6.90
C SER A 73 -15.33 -8.00 6.76
N SER A 74 -14.08 -8.18 6.31
CA SER A 74 -13.45 -9.49 6.12
C SER A 74 -12.17 -9.64 6.96
N TYR A 75 -11.94 -10.86 7.46
CA TYR A 75 -10.70 -11.22 8.18
C TYR A 75 -9.53 -11.40 7.21
N PHE A 76 -8.31 -11.26 7.71
CA PHE A 76 -7.07 -11.46 6.97
C PHE A 76 -5.98 -12.04 7.87
N ASP A 77 -5.20 -12.99 7.36
CA ASP A 77 -4.18 -13.70 8.15
C ASP A 77 -2.76 -13.14 7.97
N LYS A 78 -2.52 -12.43 6.87
CA LYS A 78 -1.21 -11.85 6.51
C LYS A 78 -1.35 -10.35 6.27
N PRO A 79 -0.26 -9.57 6.41
CA PRO A 79 -0.30 -8.15 6.08
C PRO A 79 -0.96 -7.90 4.71
N ILE A 80 -1.97 -7.02 4.69
CA ILE A 80 -2.77 -6.72 3.50
C ILE A 80 -2.49 -5.29 3.03
N LYS A 81 -2.38 -5.10 1.71
CA LYS A 81 -2.25 -3.77 1.13
C LYS A 81 -3.59 -3.03 1.25
N LEU A 82 -3.56 -1.82 1.81
CA LEU A 82 -4.70 -0.92 1.79
C LEU A 82 -4.73 -0.13 0.46
N ASN A 83 -5.90 -0.07 -0.15
CA ASN A 83 -6.19 0.75 -1.31
C ASN A 83 -7.05 1.94 -0.90
N HIS A 84 -7.06 2.99 -1.73
CA HIS A 84 -7.93 4.15 -1.52
C HIS A 84 -9.39 3.70 -1.30
N GLY A 85 -10.00 4.19 -0.23
CA GLY A 85 -11.37 3.89 0.17
C GLY A 85 -11.53 2.64 1.05
N ASP A 86 -10.47 1.85 1.26
CA ASP A 86 -10.56 0.66 2.12
C ASP A 86 -10.85 1.06 3.57
N VAL A 87 -11.78 0.34 4.19
CA VAL A 87 -12.16 0.55 5.59
C VAL A 87 -11.65 -0.60 6.43
N PHE A 88 -10.88 -0.28 7.46
CA PHE A 88 -10.50 -1.25 8.49
C PHE A 88 -11.22 -0.96 9.80
N THR A 89 -11.60 -2.04 10.50
CA THR A 89 -12.39 -1.96 11.73
C THR A 89 -11.64 -2.64 12.86
N ILE A 90 -11.48 -1.90 13.95
CA ILE A 90 -10.94 -2.33 15.23
C ILE A 90 -12.10 -2.31 16.22
N ILE A 91 -12.68 -3.48 16.48
CA ILE A 91 -13.82 -3.68 17.40
C ILE A 91 -15.04 -2.86 16.95
N ASP A 92 -15.31 -1.70 17.55
CA ASP A 92 -16.44 -0.83 17.23
C ASP A 92 -16.01 0.48 16.53
N ARG A 93 -14.72 0.62 16.20
CA ARG A 93 -14.15 1.78 15.50
C ARG A 93 -13.72 1.42 14.10
N SER A 94 -14.26 2.16 13.14
CA SER A 94 -13.90 2.03 11.73
C SER A 94 -13.08 3.22 11.26
N PHE A 95 -12.13 2.94 10.40
CA PHE A 95 -11.19 3.90 9.84
C PHE A 95 -11.09 3.67 8.33
N ARG A 96 -11.22 4.73 7.54
CA ARG A 96 -11.00 4.68 6.09
C ARG A 96 -9.59 5.13 5.76
N PHE A 97 -8.93 4.45 4.84
CA PHE A 97 -7.69 4.91 4.24
C PHE A 97 -7.98 5.57 2.89
N ASP A 98 -7.69 6.86 2.78
CA ASP A 98 -7.82 7.59 1.52
C ASP A 98 -6.43 7.96 0.99
N GLU A 99 -6.13 7.49 -0.23
CA GLU A 99 -4.98 7.99 -0.97
C GLU A 99 -5.26 9.43 -1.44
N THR A 100 -4.30 10.34 -1.24
CA THR A 100 -4.41 11.75 -1.63
C THR A 100 -3.67 12.03 -2.94
N GLU A 101 -4.06 13.07 -3.67
CA GLU A 101 -3.35 13.56 -4.87
C GLU A 101 -1.85 13.77 -4.61
N GLU A 102 -1.51 14.32 -3.45
CA GLU A 102 -0.11 14.54 -3.06
C GLU A 102 0.64 13.21 -2.89
N SER A 103 0.01 12.24 -2.24
CA SER A 103 0.59 10.90 -2.06
C SER A 103 0.74 10.15 -3.40
N MET A 104 -0.23 10.25 -4.32
CA MET A 104 -0.14 9.68 -5.67
C MET A 104 1.00 10.29 -6.48
N LYS A 105 1.12 11.63 -6.49
CA LYS A 105 2.25 12.33 -7.13
C LYS A 105 3.59 11.95 -6.49
N SER A 106 3.62 11.67 -5.20
CA SER A 106 4.82 11.19 -4.53
C SER A 106 5.25 9.80 -4.99
N LYS A 107 4.30 8.89 -5.30
CA LYS A 107 4.58 7.54 -5.85
C LYS A 107 5.13 7.60 -7.27
N LEU A 108 4.59 8.49 -8.09
CA LEU A 108 4.96 8.66 -9.50
C LEU A 108 6.31 9.38 -9.73
N ARG A 109 6.88 10.00 -8.69
CA ARG A 109 8.23 10.57 -8.74
C ARG A 109 9.26 9.43 -8.77
N ASN A 110 9.64 9.00 -9.98
CA ASN A 110 10.80 8.17 -10.24
C ASN A 110 12.07 8.91 -9.77
N PRO A 111 12.93 8.31 -8.93
CA PRO A 111 14.27 8.84 -8.66
C PRO A 111 15.16 8.90 -9.92
N ASP A 112 14.84 8.11 -10.96
CA ASP A 112 15.68 7.93 -12.15
C ASP A 112 15.38 8.90 -13.31
N LYS A 113 14.38 9.79 -13.19
CA LYS A 113 14.01 10.69 -14.30
C LYS A 113 14.88 11.94 -14.45
N ASP A 114 15.89 12.13 -13.60
CA ASP A 114 16.90 13.18 -13.79
C ASP A 114 18.06 12.76 -14.72
N LEU A 115 18.01 11.57 -15.32
CA LEU A 115 18.93 11.17 -16.38
C LEU A 115 18.34 11.43 -17.78
N ASN A 116 18.53 12.69 -18.21
CA ASN A 116 18.75 13.13 -19.59
C ASN A 116 17.51 13.30 -20.53
N LEU A 117 17.10 14.56 -20.72
CA LEU A 117 16.07 15.00 -21.68
C LEU A 117 16.56 15.07 -23.15
N ASN A 118 17.75 14.55 -23.49
CA ASN A 118 18.30 14.59 -24.85
C ASN A 118 18.50 13.20 -25.48
N ARG A 119 17.48 12.34 -25.50
CA ARG A 119 17.52 11.14 -26.35
C ARG A 119 16.48 11.24 -27.48
N PRO A 120 16.87 11.11 -28.76
CA PRO A 120 15.94 11.19 -29.87
C PRO A 120 14.98 9.98 -29.81
N LEU A 121 13.71 10.24 -30.13
CA LEU A 121 12.66 9.23 -30.23
C LEU A 121 13.07 8.16 -31.25
N ILE A 122 13.23 6.93 -30.79
CA ILE A 122 13.33 5.77 -31.67
C ILE A 122 11.98 5.66 -32.39
N ARG A 123 11.98 5.86 -33.71
CA ARG A 123 10.82 5.62 -34.57
C ARG A 123 10.55 4.12 -34.61
N ILE A 124 9.32 3.73 -34.29
CA ILE A 124 8.84 2.34 -34.36
C ILE A 124 8.38 2.08 -35.79
N ASP A 125 9.28 2.04 -36.78
CA ASP A 125 8.88 1.78 -38.19
C ASP A 125 9.96 1.06 -39.02
N ASP A 126 10.74 0.15 -38.44
CA ASP A 126 11.60 -0.74 -39.23
C ASP A 126 11.48 -2.19 -38.75
N ALA A 127 10.39 -2.83 -39.15
CA ALA A 127 10.29 -4.29 -39.10
C ALA A 127 11.04 -4.90 -40.31
N PRO A 128 12.08 -5.73 -40.12
CA PRO A 128 12.67 -6.44 -41.24
C PRO A 128 11.77 -7.61 -41.66
N LYS A 129 11.33 -7.56 -42.92
CA LYS A 129 10.77 -8.71 -43.65
C LYS A 129 11.85 -9.78 -43.85
N SER A 130 11.49 -11.01 -43.47
CA SER A 130 11.94 -12.34 -43.91
C SER A 130 13.22 -12.50 -44.74
N LEU A 131 14.00 -13.57 -44.47
CA LEU A 131 14.51 -14.49 -45.50
C LEU A 131 15.09 -15.80 -44.92
N LYS A 132 14.88 -16.87 -45.69
CA LYS A 132 15.07 -18.31 -45.42
C LYS A 132 16.56 -18.71 -45.40
N SER A 133 16.92 -19.80 -44.71
CA SER A 133 17.31 -21.09 -45.33
C SER A 133 18.15 -22.04 -44.44
N LYS A 134 17.74 -23.31 -44.47
CA LYS A 134 18.48 -24.60 -44.57
C LYS A 134 19.72 -24.93 -43.71
N SER A 135 19.64 -26.16 -43.19
CA SER A 135 20.65 -27.25 -43.23
C SER A 135 21.35 -27.67 -41.93
N GLN A 136 20.87 -28.82 -41.43
CA GLN A 136 21.60 -30.07 -41.15
C GLN A 136 22.95 -30.07 -40.42
N LYS A 137 22.94 -30.85 -39.33
CA LYS A 137 23.73 -32.08 -39.01
C LYS A 137 24.74 -32.00 -37.87
N LYS A 138 24.56 -32.99 -36.97
CA LYS A 138 25.55 -33.74 -36.17
C LYS A 138 26.17 -32.94 -35.00
N SER A 139 26.36 -33.46 -33.79
CA SER A 139 26.36 -34.84 -33.30
C SER A 139 26.63 -34.89 -31.78
N LYS A 140 26.21 -36.02 -31.17
CA LYS A 140 26.88 -36.81 -30.10
C LYS A 140 26.58 -36.54 -28.61
N LYS A 141 26.46 -37.71 -27.94
CA LYS A 141 26.49 -38.07 -26.51
C LYS A 141 25.15 -37.84 -25.78
N LYS A 142 24.55 -38.84 -25.13
CA LYS A 142 25.07 -40.10 -24.57
C LYS A 142 23.95 -41.14 -24.56
#